data_AF-M3X892-F1
#
_entry.id   AF-M3X892-F1
#
_cell.length_a   1.000
_cell.length_b   1.000
_cell.length_c   1.000
_cell.angle_alpha   90.00
_cell.angle_beta   90.00
_cell.angle_gamma   90.00
#
_symmetry.space_group_name_H-M   'P 1'
#
loop_
_entity.id
_entity.type
_entity.pdbx_description
1 polymer ?
#
loop_
_entity_poly.entity_id
_entity_poly.type
_entity_poly.pdbx_seq_one_letter_code
_entity_poly.pdbx_strand_id
1 'polypeptide(L)'
;MINPTVFLDITVDDEPLGHISFKMFADKVLKTIENFCALSTGDKEFGYKGSCFHRIILGFLCQGGDFAQHNGTGVFICTAKTEWLDGKHMASSKVKDGMSVVEAMEYFGSRNGKTSKNTTADWTNLIYLTCVLHFIFTTTPFLL
;
A
#
# COMPACT_ATOMS: atom_id res chain seq x y z
N MET A 1 -15.05 -8.72 -13.75
CA MET A 1 -13.64 -8.47 -13.40
C MET A 1 -13.49 -8.80 -11.91
N ILE A 2 -12.52 -9.63 -11.52
CA ILE A 2 -12.31 -10.03 -10.12
C ILE A 2 -11.37 -9.01 -9.48
N ASN A 3 -11.74 -8.48 -8.31
CA ASN A 3 -10.91 -7.51 -7.61
C ASN A 3 -9.73 -8.20 -6.91
N PRO A 4 -8.48 -7.78 -7.21
CA PRO A 4 -7.30 -8.34 -6.58
C PRO A 4 -7.32 -8.10 -5.06
N THR A 5 -6.84 -9.07 -4.26
CA THR A 5 -6.52 -8.90 -2.83
C THR A 5 -5.02 -8.95 -2.60
N VAL A 6 -4.43 -7.86 -2.12
CA VAL A 6 -3.00 -7.82 -1.79
C VAL A 6 -2.77 -7.92 -0.28
N PHE A 7 -1.58 -8.33 0.13
CA PHE A 7 -1.21 -8.48 1.53
C PHE A 7 0.03 -7.64 1.87
N LEU A 8 0.09 -7.19 3.11
CA LEU A 8 1.19 -6.44 3.68
C LEU A 8 1.52 -7.01 5.05
N ASP A 9 2.74 -7.48 5.22
CA ASP A 9 3.23 -7.92 6.54
C ASP A 9 3.88 -6.74 7.24
N ILE A 10 3.50 -6.52 8.50
CA ILE A 10 3.95 -5.40 9.31
C ILE A 10 4.88 -5.91 10.40
N THR A 11 6.01 -5.24 10.51
CA THR A 11 6.99 -5.43 11.58
C THR A 11 7.21 -4.12 12.33
N VAL A 12 7.38 -4.20 13.64
CA VAL A 12 7.64 -3.06 14.52
C VAL A 12 8.90 -3.37 15.32
N ASP A 13 9.94 -2.54 15.17
CA ASP A 13 11.27 -2.78 15.75
C ASP A 13 11.77 -4.20 15.43
N ASP A 14 11.59 -4.63 14.16
CA ASP A 14 11.93 -5.96 13.63
C ASP A 14 11.10 -7.15 14.17
N GLU A 15 10.12 -6.91 15.04
CA GLU A 15 9.19 -7.92 15.54
C GLU A 15 7.90 -7.97 14.69
N PRO A 16 7.40 -9.16 14.32
CA PRO A 16 6.19 -9.28 13.51
C PRO A 16 4.95 -8.81 14.30
N LEU A 17 4.26 -7.80 13.78
CA LEU A 17 3.01 -7.29 14.35
C LEU A 17 1.79 -8.02 13.77
N GLY A 18 1.82 -8.32 12.48
CA GLY A 18 0.73 -9.03 11.79
C GLY A 18 0.63 -8.70 10.31
N HIS A 19 -0.42 -9.21 9.66
CA HIS A 19 -0.67 -9.00 8.23
C HIS A 19 -1.94 -8.19 8.01
N ILE A 20 -1.93 -7.36 6.97
CA ILE A 20 -3.08 -6.57 6.51
C ILE A 20 -3.40 -6.99 5.09
N SER A 21 -4.67 -7.28 4.80
CA SER A 21 -5.13 -7.59 3.44
C SER A 21 -5.92 -6.41 2.88
N PHE A 22 -5.70 -6.06 1.62
CA PHE A 22 -6.40 -4.98 0.94
C PHE A 22 -7.06 -5.49 -0.34
N LYS A 23 -8.34 -5.16 -0.52
CA LYS A 23 -9.06 -5.37 -1.76
C LYS A 23 -8.87 -4.16 -2.67
N MET A 24 -8.30 -4.37 -3.85
CA MET A 24 -8.06 -3.33 -4.87
C MET A 24 -9.31 -3.09 -5.74
N PHE A 25 -9.54 -1.85 -6.17
CA PHE A 25 -10.65 -1.48 -7.06
C PHE A 25 -10.25 -1.60 -8.53
N ALA A 26 -10.30 -2.82 -9.07
CA ALA A 26 -9.73 -3.14 -10.39
C ALA A 26 -10.27 -2.27 -11.54
N ASP A 27 -11.50 -1.76 -11.41
CA ASP A 27 -12.18 -0.85 -12.34
C ASP A 27 -11.58 0.55 -12.40
N LYS A 28 -10.86 0.99 -11.36
CA LYS A 28 -10.32 2.35 -11.25
C LYS A 28 -8.81 2.45 -11.30
N VAL A 29 -8.10 1.37 -10.95
CA VAL A 29 -6.68 1.45 -10.62
C VAL A 29 -5.74 0.62 -11.49
N LEU A 30 -6.09 0.26 -12.74
CA LEU A 30 -5.21 -0.56 -13.59
C LEU A 30 -3.77 -0.01 -13.68
N LYS A 31 -3.60 1.28 -13.98
CA LYS A 31 -2.28 1.95 -14.03
C LYS A 31 -1.61 2.06 -12.65
N THR A 32 -2.39 2.25 -11.59
CA THR A 32 -1.87 2.34 -10.22
C THR A 32 -1.39 0.98 -9.74
N ILE A 33 -2.09 -0.10 -10.09
CA ILE A 33 -1.71 -1.49 -9.83
C ILE A 33 -0.41 -1.79 -10.57
N GLU A 34 -0.31 -1.49 -11.87
CA GLU A 34 0.93 -1.68 -12.64
C GLU A 34 2.13 -0.97 -12.01
N ASN A 35 1.97 0.30 -11.60
CA ASN A 35 3.04 1.04 -10.93
C ASN A 35 3.38 0.45 -9.57
N PHE A 36 2.37 0.07 -8.78
CA PHE A 36 2.55 -0.51 -7.46
C PHE A 36 3.27 -1.87 -7.54
N CYS A 37 2.90 -2.70 -8.51
CA CYS A 37 3.51 -3.99 -8.78
C CYS A 37 4.97 -3.83 -9.21
N ALA A 38 5.27 -2.90 -10.12
CA ALA A 38 6.64 -2.60 -10.54
C ALA A 38 7.54 -2.13 -9.38
N LEU A 39 6.98 -1.40 -8.40
CA LEU A 39 7.68 -0.97 -7.19
C LEU A 39 7.80 -2.09 -6.14
N SER A 40 6.96 -3.12 -6.22
CA SER A 40 6.97 -4.25 -5.27
C SER A 40 7.88 -5.38 -5.74
N THR A 41 7.98 -5.63 -7.05
CA THR A 41 8.87 -6.65 -7.62
C THR A 41 10.35 -6.26 -7.56
N GLY A 42 10.65 -4.96 -7.42
CA GLY A 42 12.03 -4.48 -7.42
C GLY A 42 12.69 -4.55 -8.80
N ASP A 43 11.90 -4.68 -9.87
CA ASP A 43 12.39 -4.61 -11.25
C ASP A 43 12.93 -3.21 -11.60
N LYS A 44 12.64 -2.23 -10.76
CA LYS A 44 13.27 -0.91 -10.74
C LYS A 44 14.29 -0.87 -9.59
N GLU A 45 15.40 -0.15 -9.76
CA GLU A 45 16.45 0.05 -8.73
C GLU A 45 15.93 0.63 -7.39
N PHE A 46 14.64 1.02 -7.33
CA PHE A 46 13.94 1.51 -6.14
C PHE A 46 12.59 0.80 -5.97
N GLY A 47 12.24 0.44 -4.73
CA GLY A 47 11.00 -0.29 -4.44
C GLY A 47 10.57 -0.22 -2.98
N TYR A 48 9.46 -0.88 -2.67
CA TYR A 48 8.88 -0.84 -1.33
C TYR A 48 9.59 -1.72 -0.29
N LYS A 49 10.51 -2.58 -0.71
CA LYS A 49 11.26 -3.47 0.19
C LYS A 49 12.02 -2.65 1.24
N GLY A 50 11.71 -2.87 2.52
CA GLY A 50 12.30 -2.12 3.64
C GLY A 50 11.74 -0.72 3.84
N SER A 51 10.68 -0.33 3.13
CA SER A 51 10.02 0.96 3.37
C SER A 51 9.29 0.96 4.72
N CYS A 52 9.32 2.11 5.39
CA CYS A 52 8.70 2.31 6.68
C CYS A 52 7.50 3.27 6.61
N PHE A 53 6.63 3.16 7.60
CA PHE A 53 5.63 4.16 7.91
C PHE A 53 6.32 5.29 8.67
N HIS A 54 6.72 6.33 7.95
CA HIS A 54 7.43 7.47 8.52
C HIS A 54 6.49 8.50 9.16
N ARG A 55 5.17 8.41 8.91
CA ARG A 55 4.18 9.31 9.49
C ARG A 55 2.90 8.60 9.90
N ILE A 56 2.60 8.55 11.20
CA ILE A 56 1.38 7.94 11.75
C ILE A 56 0.69 8.92 12.68
N ILE A 57 -0.56 9.26 12.37
CA ILE A 57 -1.41 10.15 13.18
C ILE A 57 -2.62 9.34 13.66
N LEU A 58 -2.67 9.15 14.98
CA LEU A 58 -3.75 8.45 15.67
C LEU A 58 -5.13 9.01 15.29
N GLY A 59 -6.04 8.14 14.86
CA GLY A 59 -7.40 8.50 14.45
C GLY A 59 -7.45 9.29 13.13
N PHE A 60 -6.40 9.22 12.31
CA PHE A 60 -6.40 9.88 11.02
C PHE A 60 -5.80 9.00 9.91
N LEU A 61 -4.48 8.77 9.92
CA LEU A 61 -3.82 8.00 8.87
C LEU A 61 -2.44 7.43 9.26
N CYS A 62 -2.06 6.36 8.57
CA CYS A 62 -0.71 5.79 8.53
C CYS A 62 -0.13 6.00 7.13
N GLN A 63 0.94 6.78 6.98
CA GLN A 63 1.60 7.09 5.71
C GLN A 63 2.98 6.44 5.62
N GLY A 64 3.24 5.77 4.50
CA GLY A 64 4.46 5.03 4.21
C GLY A 64 4.74 4.94 2.71
N GLY A 65 5.69 4.09 2.31
CA GLY A 65 6.00 3.86 0.90
C GLY A 65 6.76 5.01 0.21
N ASP A 66 7.28 5.97 0.97
CA ASP A 66 8.21 6.98 0.47
C ASP A 66 9.63 6.45 0.63
N PHE A 67 10.19 5.92 -0.45
CA PHE A 67 11.50 5.23 -0.47
C PHE A 67 12.64 6.11 -1.01
N ALA A 68 12.32 7.29 -1.58
CA ALA A 68 13.31 8.09 -2.30
C ALA A 68 13.57 9.47 -1.67
N GLN A 69 12.54 10.20 -1.21
CA GLN A 69 12.74 11.64 -0.90
C GLN A 69 11.84 12.24 0.20
N HIS A 70 10.99 11.48 0.91
CA HIS A 70 10.08 12.01 1.95
C HIS A 70 9.23 13.20 1.46
N ASN A 71 8.99 13.30 0.15
CA ASN A 71 8.35 14.40 -0.55
C ASN A 71 6.85 14.16 -0.78
N GLY A 72 6.27 13.12 -0.16
CA GLY A 72 4.82 12.98 -0.02
C GLY A 72 4.14 12.17 -1.12
N THR A 73 4.91 11.50 -1.99
CA THR A 73 4.40 10.60 -3.03
C THR A 73 4.06 9.20 -2.50
N GLY A 74 4.13 9.02 -1.18
CA GLY A 74 3.84 7.75 -0.50
C GLY A 74 2.36 7.37 -0.49
N VAL A 75 2.09 6.16 -0.01
CA VAL A 75 0.74 5.62 0.19
C VAL A 75 0.31 5.89 1.62
N PHE A 76 -0.98 6.13 1.86
CA PHE A 76 -1.53 6.23 3.20
C PHE A 76 -2.76 5.34 3.39
N ILE A 77 -2.91 4.83 4.61
CA ILE A 77 -4.07 4.08 5.08
C ILE A 77 -4.86 5.01 5.99
N CYS A 78 -6.11 5.31 5.66
CA CYS A 78 -7.00 6.07 6.52
C CYS A 78 -7.62 5.18 7.58
N THR A 79 -7.63 5.65 8.83
CA THR A 79 -8.26 4.97 9.96
C THR A 79 -9.56 5.64 10.40
N ALA A 80 -9.77 6.89 9.97
CA ALA A 80 -11.01 7.63 10.11
C ALA A 80 -11.63 7.94 8.75
N LYS A 81 -12.88 8.41 8.78
CA LYS A 81 -13.56 8.88 7.56
C LYS A 81 -12.91 10.19 7.09
N THR A 82 -12.38 10.20 5.87
CA THR A 82 -11.65 11.34 5.30
C THR A 82 -12.34 11.91 4.07
N GLU A 83 -13.61 12.31 4.19
CA GLU A 83 -14.42 12.80 3.04
C GLU A 83 -13.79 14.02 2.35
N TRP A 84 -13.03 14.84 3.08
CA TRP A 84 -12.36 16.02 2.51
C TRP A 84 -11.21 15.68 1.55
N LEU A 85 -10.80 14.41 1.48
CA LEU A 85 -9.84 13.90 0.51
C LEU A 85 -10.51 13.43 -0.78
N ASP A 86 -11.84 13.31 -0.80
CA ASP A 86 -12.59 12.85 -1.97
C ASP A 86 -12.36 13.82 -3.14
N GLY A 87 -12.02 13.26 -4.30
CA GLY A 87 -11.67 14.02 -5.51
C GLY A 87 -10.26 14.66 -5.49
N LYS A 88 -9.57 14.68 -4.35
CA LYS A 88 -8.16 15.13 -4.24
C LYS A 88 -7.18 13.97 -4.25
N HIS A 89 -7.56 12.84 -3.65
CA HIS A 89 -6.79 11.60 -3.65
C HIS A 89 -7.67 10.47 -4.18
N MET A 90 -7.08 9.61 -5.00
CA MET A 90 -7.78 8.45 -5.54
C MET A 90 -7.69 7.29 -4.54
N ALA A 91 -8.83 6.86 -4.00
CA ALA A 91 -8.92 5.62 -3.23
C ALA A 91 -8.70 4.42 -4.17
N SER A 92 -7.60 3.69 -3.96
CA SER A 92 -7.20 2.53 -4.79
C SER A 92 -7.62 1.19 -4.19
N SER A 93 -7.80 1.12 -2.88
CA SER A 93 -8.07 -0.11 -2.15
C SER A 93 -8.90 0.13 -0.89
N LYS A 94 -9.36 -0.97 -0.30
CA LYS A 94 -9.97 -1.00 1.04
C LYS A 94 -9.38 -2.14 1.85
N VAL A 95 -9.09 -1.90 3.13
CA VAL A 95 -8.72 -2.97 4.08
C VAL A 95 -9.83 -4.02 4.10
N LYS A 96 -9.46 -5.26 3.84
CA LYS A 96 -10.35 -6.42 3.86
C LYS A 96 -10.22 -7.14 5.19
N ASP A 97 -9.00 -7.44 5.62
CA ASP A 97 -8.66 -8.07 6.90
C ASP A 97 -7.44 -7.36 7.52
N GLY A 98 -7.25 -7.48 8.85
CA GLY A 98 -6.10 -6.91 9.55
C GLY A 98 -6.29 -5.48 10.07
N MET A 99 -7.53 -5.02 10.24
CA MET A 99 -7.80 -3.68 10.82
C MET A 99 -7.23 -3.53 12.23
N SER A 100 -7.20 -4.60 13.03
CA SER A 100 -6.57 -4.61 14.35
C SER A 100 -5.06 -4.33 14.31
N VAL A 101 -4.38 -4.73 13.22
CA VAL A 101 -2.96 -4.42 13.00
C VAL A 101 -2.80 -2.94 12.69
N VAL A 102 -3.68 -2.38 11.86
CA VAL A 102 -3.70 -0.93 11.56
C VAL A 102 -3.91 -0.10 12.81
N GLU A 103 -4.86 -0.49 13.67
CA GLU A 103 -5.11 0.17 14.96
C GLU A 103 -3.91 0.05 15.90
N ALA A 104 -3.24 -1.12 15.95
CA ALA A 104 -2.02 -1.31 16.71
C ALA A 104 -0.87 -0.43 16.18
N MET A 105 -0.76 -0.26 14.86
CA MET A 105 0.21 0.67 14.27
C MET A 105 -0.07 2.12 14.67
N GLU A 106 -1.33 2.53 14.70
CA GLU A 106 -1.72 3.88 15.13
C GLU A 106 -1.30 4.19 16.56
N TYR A 107 -1.29 3.18 17.44
CA TYR A 107 -0.83 3.33 18.82
C TYR A 107 0.63 3.80 18.91
N PHE A 108 1.46 3.48 17.91
CA PHE A 108 2.84 3.96 17.82
C PHE A 108 2.97 5.33 17.14
N GLY A 109 1.86 5.92 16.71
CA GLY A 109 1.79 7.27 16.14
C GLY A 109 1.68 8.35 17.19
N SER A 110 1.68 9.60 16.72
CA SER A 110 1.49 10.77 17.57
C SER A 110 0.72 11.87 16.83
N ARG A 111 0.26 12.88 17.56
CA ARG A 111 -0.57 13.96 16.98
C ARG A 111 0.17 14.77 15.90
N ASN A 112 1.49 14.85 15.95
CA ASN A 112 2.30 15.54 14.93
C ASN A 112 2.76 14.59 13.80
N GLY A 113 2.39 13.31 13.87
CA GLY A 113 2.74 12.29 12.88
C GLY A 113 4.04 11.55 13.16
N LYS A 114 4.84 11.95 14.15
CA LYS A 114 6.07 11.24 14.51
C LYS A 114 5.74 9.85 15.06
N THR A 115 6.46 8.84 14.59
CA THR A 115 6.35 7.47 15.10
C THR A 115 7.30 7.24 16.27
N SER A 116 6.86 6.52 17.30
CA SER A 116 7.68 6.14 18.45
C SER A 116 8.57 4.93 18.18
N LYS A 117 8.17 4.10 17.23
CA LYS A 117 8.81 2.83 16.87
C LYS A 117 9.00 2.73 15.37
N ASN A 118 10.01 1.99 14.93
CA ASN A 118 10.23 1.78 13.50
C ASN A 118 9.22 0.76 12.98
N THR A 119 8.17 1.25 12.31
CA THR A 119 7.14 0.40 11.71
C THR A 119 7.48 0.19 10.24
N THR A 120 7.98 -0.98 9.91
CA THR A 120 8.35 -1.38 8.55
C THR A 120 7.29 -2.31 7.97
N ALA A 121 7.19 -2.28 6.65
CA ALA A 121 6.20 -3.06 5.95
C ALA A 121 6.90 -3.88 4.86
N ASP A 122 6.62 -5.17 4.84
CA ASP A 122 7.12 -6.07 3.80
C ASP A 122 6.07 -6.23 2.70
N TRP A 123 6.40 -5.66 1.55
CA TRP A 123 5.56 -5.61 0.37
C TRP A 123 5.89 -6.73 -0.62
N THR A 124 6.83 -7.63 -0.29
CA THR A 124 7.24 -8.73 -1.17
C THR A 124 6.10 -9.72 -1.47
N ASN A 125 5.15 -9.88 -0.55
CA ASN A 125 3.99 -10.77 -0.73
C ASN A 125 2.90 -10.20 -1.65
N LEU A 126 3.10 -8.99 -2.19
CA LEU A 126 2.24 -8.45 -3.24
C LEU A 126 2.42 -9.17 -4.59
N ILE A 127 3.60 -9.77 -4.78
CA ILE A 127 4.01 -10.44 -6.02
C ILE A 127 3.14 -11.68 -6.30
N TYR A 128 2.65 -12.35 -5.26
CA TYR A 128 1.82 -13.55 -5.40
C TYR A 128 0.43 -13.30 -5.99
N LEU A 129 0.01 -12.04 -6.09
CA LEU A 129 -1.25 -11.71 -6.73
C LEU A 129 -1.09 -11.21 -8.17
N THR A 130 0.11 -10.76 -8.56
CA THR A 130 0.42 -10.43 -9.97
C THR A 130 0.73 -11.64 -10.83
N CYS A 131 1.02 -12.80 -10.26
CA CYS A 131 1.20 -14.02 -11.05
C CYS A 131 -0.11 -14.64 -11.58
N VAL A 132 -1.29 -14.01 -11.37
CA VAL A 132 -2.54 -14.41 -12.04
C VAL A 132 -3.14 -13.24 -12.79
N LEU A 133 -2.41 -12.69 -13.76
CA LEU A 133 -2.99 -11.99 -14.91
C LEU A 133 -1.96 -11.85 -16.03
N HIS A 134 -1.49 -13.00 -16.53
CA HIS A 134 -1.11 -13.12 -17.93
C HIS A 134 -1.94 -14.26 -18.54
N PHE A 135 -2.47 -13.98 -19.72
CA PHE A 135 -3.36 -14.79 -20.57
C PHE A 135 -4.86 -14.74 -20.25
N ILE A 136 -5.58 -13.94 -21.04
CA ILE A 136 -6.48 -14.40 -22.11
C ILE A 136 -6.84 -13.18 -23.01
N PHE A 137 -6.38 -13.22 -24.28
CA PHE A 137 -6.94 -12.65 -25.54
C PHE A 137 -7.53 -11.23 -25.50
N THR A 138 -7.20 -10.22 -26.32
CA THR A 138 -6.74 -10.02 -27.72
C THR A 138 -6.35 -8.53 -27.80
N THR A 139 -5.37 -8.06 -28.58
CA THR A 139 -5.49 -7.87 -30.03
C THR A 139 -4.12 -7.69 -30.69
N THR A 140 -4.00 -8.36 -31.84
CA THR A 140 -3.22 -8.11 -33.07
C THR A 140 -2.50 -6.75 -33.27
N PRO A 141 -1.49 -6.70 -34.16
CA PRO A 141 -0.29 -5.86 -34.06
C PRO A 141 -0.40 -4.46 -34.69
N PHE A 142 0.57 -3.63 -34.32
CA PHE A 142 1.21 -2.50 -35.02
C PHE A 142 0.64 -1.99 -36.36
N LEU A 143 0.76 -0.66 -36.49
CA LEU A 143 0.83 0.22 -37.67
C LEU A 143 -0.46 0.88 -38.18
N LEU A 144 -0.53 2.19 -37.89
CA LEU A 144 -0.47 3.21 -38.93
C LEU A 144 0.65 4.20 -38.58
#